data_AF-A0A1Q3H963-F1
#
_entry.id   AF-A0A1Q3H963-F1
#
_cell.length_a   1.000
_cell.length_b   1.000
_cell.length_c   1.000
_cell.angle_alpha   90.00
_cell.angle_beta   90.00
_cell.angle_gamma   90.00
#
_symmetry.space_group_name_H-M   'P 1'
#
loop_
_entity.id
_entity.type
_entity.pdbx_description
1 polymer ?
#
loop_
_entity_poly.entity_id
_entity_poly.type
_entity_poly.pdbx_seq_one_letter_code
_entity_poly.pdbx_strand_id
1 'polypeptide(L)'
;MITTLFPKLGLEPIPEDWSGVDPVLPLLERMRQEGAVVLVKWDGERTAPGDSGPYSVLVSGARLAGELLRADTHSLEEALARVIFEYALRYWEV
;
A
#
# COMPACT_ATOMS: atom_id res chain seq x y z
N MET A 1 -1.80 11.54 2.58
CA MET A 1 -1.56 10.54 3.64
C MET A 1 -2.69 9.54 3.60
N ILE A 2 -2.47 8.25 3.92
CA ILE A 2 -3.53 7.24 3.82
C ILE A 2 -4.74 7.56 4.73
N THR A 3 -4.50 8.24 5.86
CA THR A 3 -5.54 8.77 6.77
C THR A 3 -6.57 9.66 6.08
N THR A 4 -6.19 10.39 5.02
CA THR A 4 -7.12 11.25 4.28
C THR A 4 -7.97 10.48 3.27
N LEU A 5 -7.62 9.24 2.95
CA LEU A 5 -8.35 8.41 1.98
C LEU A 5 -9.61 7.80 2.60
N PHE A 6 -9.53 7.30 3.84
CA PHE A 6 -10.65 6.61 4.48
C PHE A 6 -11.94 7.45 4.50
N PRO A 7 -11.94 8.72 4.97
CA PRO A 7 -13.15 9.53 4.97
C PRO A 7 -13.68 9.82 3.57
N LYS A 8 -12.80 10.06 2.58
CA LYS A 8 -13.21 10.31 1.19
C LYS A 8 -13.90 9.10 0.55
N LEU A 9 -13.64 7.91 1.07
CA LEU A 9 -14.21 6.65 0.60
C LEU A 9 -15.38 6.16 1.48
N GLY A 10 -15.81 6.95 2.46
CA GLY A 10 -16.88 6.59 3.39
C GLY A 10 -16.49 5.49 4.40
N LEU A 11 -15.20 5.31 4.65
CA LEU A 11 -14.67 4.36 5.63
C LEU A 11 -14.35 5.06 6.96
N GLU A 12 -14.34 4.30 8.05
CA GLU A 12 -13.91 4.79 9.36
C GLU A 12 -12.45 5.26 9.33
N PRO A 13 -12.10 6.40 9.95
CA PRO A 13 -10.72 6.86 9.98
C PRO A 13 -9.78 5.83 10.62
N ILE A 14 -8.64 5.60 9.98
CA ILE A 14 -7.54 4.81 10.52
C ILE A 14 -6.76 5.64 11.57
N PRO A 15 -6.32 5.03 12.70
CA PRO A 15 -5.44 5.70 13.67
C PRO A 15 -4.14 6.21 13.02
N GLU A 16 -3.56 7.29 13.53
CA GLU A 16 -2.29 7.82 13.00
C GLU A 16 -1.11 6.87 13.24
N ASP A 17 -1.17 6.08 14.32
CA ASP A 17 -0.17 5.12 14.79
C ASP A 17 -0.56 3.67 14.47
N TRP A 18 -1.42 3.45 13.47
CA TRP A 18 -1.81 2.11 13.03
C TRP A 18 -0.60 1.25 12.68
N SER A 19 -0.73 -0.06 12.89
CA SER A 19 0.32 -1.02 12.54
C SER A 19 -0.27 -2.32 12.01
N GLY A 20 0.54 -3.05 11.24
CA GLY A 20 0.15 -4.31 10.61
C GLY A 20 -0.61 -4.10 9.31
N VAL A 21 -1.43 -5.07 8.91
CA VAL A 21 -2.17 -5.03 7.64
C VAL A 21 -3.66 -4.79 7.85
N ASP A 22 -4.21 -5.27 8.98
CA ASP A 22 -5.64 -5.25 9.28
C ASP A 22 -6.30 -3.90 9.06
N PRO A 23 -5.73 -2.77 9.53
CA PRO A 23 -6.36 -1.46 9.37
C PRO A 23 -6.55 -1.03 7.91
N VAL A 24 -5.72 -1.52 6.99
CA VAL A 24 -5.78 -1.17 5.55
C VAL A 24 -6.40 -2.25 4.67
N LEU A 25 -6.80 -3.40 5.24
CA LEU A 25 -7.47 -4.47 4.50
C LEU A 25 -8.68 -4.00 3.68
N PRO A 26 -9.55 -3.09 4.16
CA PRO A 26 -10.67 -2.61 3.35
C PRO A 26 -10.24 -1.96 2.02
N LEU A 27 -9.10 -1.25 2.02
CA LEU A 27 -8.56 -0.61 0.82
C LEU A 27 -7.92 -1.64 -0.10
N LEU A 28 -7.17 -2.60 0.46
CA LEU A 28 -6.58 -3.71 -0.30
C LEU A 28 -7.66 -4.58 -0.96
N GLU A 29 -8.77 -4.83 -0.27
CA GLU A 29 -9.90 -5.57 -0.79
C GLU A 29 -10.59 -4.83 -1.93
N ARG A 30 -10.77 -3.51 -1.80
CA ARG A 30 -11.26 -2.68 -2.91
C ARG A 30 -10.35 -2.74 -4.12
N MET A 31 -9.03 -2.62 -3.94
CA MET A 31 -8.05 -2.77 -5.03
C MET A 31 -8.17 -4.15 -5.68
N ARG A 32 -8.30 -5.22 -4.88
CA ARG A 32 -8.48 -6.60 -5.38
C ARG A 32 -9.75 -6.75 -6.21
N GLN A 33 -10.87 -6.18 -5.78
CA GLN A 33 -12.13 -6.18 -6.53
C GLN A 33 -12.02 -5.48 -7.89
N GLU A 34 -11.09 -4.52 -8.02
CA GLU A 34 -10.76 -3.85 -9.28
C GLU A 34 -9.73 -4.59 -10.14
N GLY A 35 -9.31 -5.79 -9.70
CA GLY A 35 -8.37 -6.66 -10.42
C GLY A 35 -6.90 -6.38 -10.12
N ALA A 36 -6.60 -5.65 -9.04
CA ALA A 36 -5.23 -5.50 -8.57
C ALA A 36 -4.74 -6.77 -7.85
N VAL A 37 -3.45 -7.07 -8.01
CA VAL A 37 -2.70 -8.06 -7.24
C VAL A 37 -1.71 -7.29 -6.37
N VAL A 38 -1.81 -7.49 -5.05
CA VAL A 38 -0.91 -6.89 -4.07
C VAL A 38 -0.02 -7.97 -3.50
N LEU A 39 1.29 -7.82 -3.67
CA LEU A 39 2.32 -8.66 -3.07
C LEU A 39 2.99 -7.88 -1.94
N VAL A 40 2.91 -8.41 -0.73
CA VAL A 40 3.67 -7.90 0.42
C VAL A 40 4.77 -8.90 0.74
N LYS A 41 6.00 -8.42 0.82
CA LYS A 41 7.18 -9.24 1.05
C LYS A 41 7.96 -8.74 2.26
N TRP A 42 8.30 -9.67 3.13
CA TRP A 42 9.22 -9.50 4.27
C TRP A 42 10.53 -10.18 3.91
N ASP A 43 11.53 -9.38 3.59
CA ASP A 43 12.88 -9.85 3.37
C ASP A 43 13.63 -9.86 4.71
N GLY A 44 14.21 -11.00 5.06
CA GLY A 44 15.17 -11.08 6.16
C GLY A 44 16.46 -10.29 5.86
N GLU A 45 17.20 -9.94 6.91
CA GLU A 45 18.59 -9.46 6.86
C GLU A 45 18.91 -8.35 5.83
N ARG A 46 18.02 -7.35 5.69
CA ARG A 46 18.31 -6.09 4.99
C ARG A 46 18.74 -4.99 5.94
N THR A 47 19.89 -5.17 6.55
CA THR A 47 20.46 -4.27 7.56
C THR A 47 21.73 -3.57 7.09
N ALA A 48 22.15 -3.77 5.84
CA ALA A 48 23.37 -3.18 5.32
C ALA A 48 23.18 -1.67 5.08
N PRO A 49 24.24 -0.85 5.26
CA PRO A 49 24.20 0.55 4.87
C PRO A 49 23.84 0.69 3.39
N GLY A 50 22.75 1.40 3.10
CA GLY A 50 22.23 1.60 1.74
C GLY A 50 21.05 0.71 1.37
N ASP A 51 20.65 -0.24 2.22
CA ASP A 51 19.42 -1.01 2.00
C ASP A 51 18.17 -0.14 2.15
N SER A 52 17.15 -0.45 1.36
CA SER A 52 15.84 0.21 1.40
C SER A 52 14.90 -0.36 2.46
N GLY A 53 15.38 -1.26 3.32
CA GLY A 53 14.62 -1.89 4.39
C GLY A 53 14.01 -3.24 4.01
N PRO A 54 13.47 -3.98 5.00
CA PRO A 54 13.03 -5.36 4.84
C PRO A 54 11.66 -5.51 4.18
N TYR A 55 10.91 -4.41 3.99
CA TYR A 55 9.55 -4.48 3.47
C TYR A 55 9.53 -4.05 2.00
N SER A 56 8.97 -4.90 1.15
CA SER A 56 8.64 -4.56 -0.23
C SER A 56 7.16 -4.80 -0.47
N VAL A 57 6.44 -3.78 -0.95
CA VAL A 57 5.06 -3.93 -1.43
C VAL A 57 5.03 -3.63 -2.92
N LEU A 58 4.41 -4.52 -3.68
CA LEU A 58 4.25 -4.41 -5.13
C LEU A 58 2.77 -4.56 -5.50
N VAL A 59 2.28 -3.67 -6.35
CA VAL A 59 0.93 -3.71 -6.90
C VAL A 59 1.02 -3.83 -8.41
N SER A 60 0.30 -4.80 -8.94
CA SER A 60 0.13 -5.02 -10.38
C SER A 60 -1.34 -5.24 -10.69
N GLY A 61 -1.74 -5.22 -11.96
CA GLY A 61 -3.12 -5.49 -12.34
C GLY A 61 -3.52 -4.87 -13.67
N ALA A 62 -4.70 -5.24 -14.17
CA ALA A 62 -5.18 -4.81 -15.48
C ALA A 62 -5.30 -3.28 -15.58
N ARG A 63 -5.73 -2.59 -14.52
CA ARG A 63 -5.84 -1.13 -14.47
C ARG A 63 -4.50 -0.42 -14.61
N LEU A 64 -3.40 -1.07 -14.22
CA LEU A 64 -2.05 -0.53 -14.32
C LEU A 64 -1.44 -0.70 -15.73
N ALA A 65 -2.13 -1.36 -16.67
CA ALA A 65 -1.71 -1.49 -18.07
C ALA A 65 -0.25 -1.96 -18.27
N GLY A 66 0.24 -2.83 -17.38
CA GLY A 66 1.63 -3.34 -17.41
C GLY A 66 2.61 -2.55 -16.54
N GLU A 67 2.20 -1.42 -15.96
CA GLU A 67 2.96 -0.73 -14.92
C GLU A 67 2.89 -1.49 -13.58
N LEU A 68 3.90 -1.24 -12.74
CA LEU A 68 4.02 -1.81 -11.41
C LEU A 68 4.21 -0.68 -10.41
N LEU A 69 3.35 -0.59 -9.40
CA LEU A 69 3.61 0.26 -8.25
C LEU A 69 4.48 -0.53 -7.28
N ARG A 70 5.53 0.08 -6.76
CA ARG A 70 6.44 -0.57 -5.83
C ARG A 70 6.93 0.41 -4.77
N ALA A 71 6.95 -0.05 -3.53
CA ALA A 71 7.60 0.64 -2.42
C ALA A 71 8.50 -0.35 -1.67
N ASP A 72 9.77 0.03 -1.50
CA ASP A 72 10.73 -0.64 -0.62
C ASP A 72 11.04 0.31 0.54
N THR A 73 10.76 -0.10 1.78
CA THR A 73 10.85 0.77 2.97
C THR A 73 11.30 0.00 4.23
N HIS A 74 11.63 0.78 5.26
CA HIS A 74 11.96 0.28 6.61
C HIS A 74 10.73 0.04 7.50
N SER A 75 9.54 0.44 7.05
CA SER A 75 8.24 0.21 7.72
C SER A 75 7.23 -0.38 6.75
N LEU A 76 6.55 -1.45 7.17
CA LEU A 76 5.47 -2.06 6.41
C LEU A 76 4.35 -1.06 6.11
N GLU A 77 3.98 -0.28 7.12
CA GLU A 77 2.93 0.75 7.07
C GLU A 77 3.26 1.81 6.03
N GLU A 78 4.53 2.24 5.96
CA GLU A 78 4.99 3.19 4.94
C GLU A 78 4.87 2.60 3.52
N ALA A 79 5.32 1.35 3.30
CA ALA A 79 5.24 0.73 1.98
C ALA A 79 3.78 0.56 1.54
N LEU A 80 2.91 0.07 2.43
CA LEU A 80 1.48 -0.06 2.18
C LEU A 80 0.84 1.29 1.88
N ALA A 81 1.09 2.31 2.72
CA ALA A 81 0.53 3.63 2.55
C ALA A 81 0.91 4.25 1.21
N ARG A 82 2.17 4.11 0.77
CA ARG A 82 2.63 4.64 -0.51
C ARG A 82 1.92 4.01 -1.70
N VAL A 83 1.89 2.68 -1.79
CA VAL A 83 1.28 2.02 -2.96
C VAL A 83 -0.24 2.18 -2.99
N ILE A 84 -0.90 2.14 -1.83
CA ILE A 84 -2.36 2.34 -1.72
C ILE A 84 -2.71 3.76 -2.12
N PHE A 85 -1.98 4.76 -1.60
CA PHE A 85 -2.22 6.15 -1.93
C PHE A 85 -1.98 6.45 -3.40
N GLU A 86 -0.90 5.93 -3.98
CA GLU A 86 -0.61 6.11 -5.41
C GLU A 86 -1.67 5.44 -6.30
N TYR A 87 -2.11 4.23 -5.95
CA TYR A 87 -3.21 3.58 -6.65
C TYR A 87 -4.51 4.39 -6.55
N ALA A 88 -4.85 4.86 -5.35
CA ALA A 88 -6.04 5.65 -5.10
C ALA A 88 -6.04 6.97 -5.91
N LEU A 89 -4.91 7.69 -5.95
CA LEU A 89 -4.77 8.90 -6.76
C LEU A 89 -5.03 8.65 -8.25
N ARG A 90 -4.58 7.50 -8.77
CA ARG A 90 -4.72 7.17 -10.18
C ARG A 90 -6.15 6.74 -10.55
N TYR A 91 -6.90 6.12 -9.63
CA TYR A 91 -8.11 5.39 -10.00
C TYR A 91 -9.37 5.71 -9.20
N TRP A 92 -9.27 6.43 -8.08
CA TRP A 92 -10.42 6.71 -7.20
C TRP A 92 -10.82 8.19 -7.16
N GLU A 93 -10.15 9.06 -7.92
CA GLU A 93 -10.46 10.50 -8.00
C GLU A 93 -10.55 11.17 -6.61
N VAL A 94 -9.63 10.78 -5.72
CA VAL A 94 -9.55 11.23 -4.32
C VAL A 94 -8.46 12.25 -4.07
#